data_AF-A0A2N1QX32-F1
#
_entry.id   AF-A0A2N1QX32-F1
#
_cell.length_a   1.000
_cell.length_b   1.000
_cell.length_c   1.000
_cell.angle_alpha   90.00
_cell.angle_beta   90.00
_cell.angle_gamma   90.00
#
_symmetry.space_group_name_H-M   'P 1'
#
loop_
_entity.id
_entity.type
_entity.pdbx_description
1 polymer ?
#
loop_
_entity_poly.entity_id
_entity_poly.type
_entity_poly.pdbx_seq_one_letter_code
_entity_poly.pdbx_strand_id
1 'polypeptide(L)' 'YGGYEPLTVKITQIINQLAGIGWTSYSHTGVPVATFAMGAGQELFGGYYDNTDIFQKLLVAMDISPDFN' A
#
# COMPACT_ATOMS: atom_id res chain seq x y z
N TYR A 1 7.03 15.05 1.79
CA TYR A 1 6.93 14.95 3.26
C TYR A 1 7.18 16.30 3.87
N GLY A 2 6.31 16.75 4.81
CA GLY A 2 6.53 17.97 5.58
C GLY A 2 7.79 17.82 6.46
N GLY A 3 8.51 18.91 6.68
CA GLY A 3 9.74 18.92 7.50
C GLY A 3 9.48 18.63 8.98
N TYR A 4 10.56 18.43 9.74
CA TYR A 4 10.50 18.26 11.18
C TYR A 4 10.17 19.60 11.85
N GLU A 5 8.94 19.75 12.33
CA GLU A 5 8.52 20.88 13.16
C GLU A 5 8.36 20.38 14.62
N PRO A 6 9.20 20.85 15.56
CA PRO A 6 9.27 20.32 16.92
C PRO A 6 7.95 20.34 17.71
N LEU A 7 7.13 21.39 17.60
CA LEU A 7 5.88 21.51 18.34
C LEU A 7 4.87 20.46 17.88
N THR A 8 4.69 20.33 16.56
CA THR A 8 3.78 19.38 15.90
C THR A 8 4.17 17.95 16.22
N VAL A 9 5.47 17.62 16.13
CA VAL A 9 5.96 16.28 16.45
C VAL A 9 5.68 15.95 17.92
N LYS A 10 5.91 16.91 18.84
CA LYS A 10 5.72 16.65 20.26
C LYS A 10 4.25 16.46 20.65
N ILE A 11 3.36 17.28 20.09
CA ILE A 11 1.91 17.11 20.27
C ILE A 11 1.46 15.74 19.76
N THR A 12 1.95 15.34 18.58
CA THR A 12 1.64 14.03 17.98
C THR A 12 2.10 12.87 18.87
N GLN A 13 3.29 12.95 19.47
CA GLN A 13 3.78 11.94 20.43
C GLN A 13 2.88 11.78 21.66
N ILE A 14 2.39 12.89 22.23
CA ILE A 14 1.49 12.86 23.40
C ILE A 14 0.17 12.17 23.04
N ILE A 15 -0.44 12.57 21.92
CA ILE A 15 -1.72 11.99 21.47
C ILE A 15 -1.56 10.50 21.13
N ASN A 16 -0.47 10.12 20.47
CA ASN A 16 -0.15 8.72 20.19
C ASN A 16 -0.04 7.88 21.47
N GLN A 17 0.62 8.39 22.51
CA GLN A 17 0.74 7.69 23.79
C GLN A 17 -0.62 7.48 24.45
N LEU A 18 -1.51 8.49 24.39
CA LEU A 18 -2.86 8.38 24.91
C LEU A 18 -3.74 7.42 24.10
N ALA A 19 -3.51 7.32 22.79
CA ALA A 19 -4.25 6.45 21.88
C ALA A 19 -3.70 5.02 21.78
N GLY A 20 -2.53 4.74 22.37
CA GLY A 20 -1.85 3.44 22.21
C GLY A 20 -1.28 3.20 20.81
N ILE A 21 -0.93 4.26 20.08
CA ILE A 21 -0.42 4.20 18.70
C ILE A 21 1.11 4.39 18.71
N GLY A 22 1.82 3.62 17.90
CA GLY A 22 3.28 3.69 17.74
C GLY A 22 3.72 3.92 16.30
N TRP A 23 4.87 4.57 16.13
CA TRP A 23 5.51 4.82 14.83
C TRP A 23 6.98 4.42 14.90
N THR A 24 7.50 3.77 13.85
CA THR A 24 8.88 3.25 13.81
C THR A 24 9.81 4.02 12.86
N SER A 25 9.25 4.81 11.94
CA SER A 25 10.00 5.57 10.94
C SER A 25 9.26 6.86 10.60
N TYR A 26 10.01 7.88 10.19
CA TYR A 26 9.47 9.10 9.57
C TYR A 26 9.33 8.97 8.04
N SER A 27 9.56 7.77 7.51
CA SER A 27 9.52 7.43 6.09
C SER A 27 8.68 6.15 5.88
N HIS A 28 9.01 5.36 4.88
CA HIS A 28 8.32 4.10 4.54
C HIS A 28 8.85 2.90 5.34
N THR A 29 8.06 1.82 5.31
CA THR A 29 8.47 0.48 5.74
C THR A 29 8.21 -0.51 4.59
N GLY A 30 8.92 -1.63 4.56
CA GLY A 30 8.83 -2.63 3.48
C GLY A 30 7.84 -3.76 3.73
N VAL A 31 6.84 -3.57 4.58
CA VAL A 31 5.84 -4.61 4.87
C VAL A 31 4.92 -4.80 3.65
N PRO A 32 4.59 -6.05 3.25
CA PRO A 32 3.64 -6.30 2.18
C PRO A 32 2.30 -5.59 2.41
N VAL A 33 1.71 -5.04 1.34
CA VAL A 33 0.44 -4.31 1.39
C VAL A 33 -0.68 -5.18 0.81
N ALA A 34 -1.84 -5.19 1.48
CA ALA A 34 -3.00 -5.94 1.02
C ALA A 34 -3.57 -5.38 -0.29
N THR A 35 -3.96 -6.26 -1.20
CA THR A 35 -4.74 -5.93 -2.40
C THR A 35 -6.17 -6.44 -2.21
N PHE A 36 -7.17 -5.65 -2.64
CA PHE A 36 -8.58 -6.02 -2.61
C PHE A 36 -9.15 -5.93 -4.02
N ALA A 37 -9.90 -6.96 -4.44
CA ALA A 37 -10.55 -7.02 -5.74
C ALA A 37 -11.98 -7.59 -5.59
N MET A 38 -12.89 -7.14 -6.43
CA MET A 38 -14.28 -7.62 -6.47
C MET A 38 -14.80 -7.58 -7.91
N GLY A 39 -15.54 -8.61 -8.31
CA GLY A 39 -16.13 -8.73 -9.64
C GLY A 39 -15.52 -9.86 -10.48
N ALA A 40 -15.71 -9.81 -11.80
CA ALA A 40 -15.12 -10.79 -12.72
C ALA A 40 -13.58 -10.69 -12.68
N GLY A 41 -12.89 -11.84 -12.57
CA GLY A 41 -11.42 -11.89 -12.50
C GLY A 41 -10.85 -11.57 -11.11
N GLN A 42 -11.67 -11.38 -10.08
CA GLN A 42 -11.20 -11.06 -8.72
C GLN A 42 -10.25 -12.12 -8.14
N GLU A 43 -10.40 -13.38 -8.54
CA GLU A 43 -9.57 -14.51 -8.14
C GLU A 43 -8.10 -14.36 -8.57
N LEU A 44 -7.81 -13.56 -9.60
CA LEU A 44 -6.45 -13.27 -10.06
C LEU A 44 -5.62 -12.54 -8.99
N PHE A 45 -6.27 -11.80 -8.08
CA PHE A 45 -5.65 -10.98 -7.05
C PHE A 45 -5.55 -11.68 -5.68
N GLY A 46 -5.83 -12.99 -5.62
CA GLY A 46 -5.60 -13.79 -4.42
C GLY A 46 -4.11 -14.13 -4.20
N GLY A 47 -3.73 -14.35 -2.94
CA GLY A 47 -2.40 -14.84 -2.58
C GLY A 47 -1.32 -13.76 -2.45
N TYR A 48 -0.06 -14.19 -2.59
CA TYR A 48 1.13 -13.34 -2.48
C TYR A 48 1.81 -13.18 -3.85
N TYR A 49 2.17 -11.96 -4.22
CA TYR A 49 2.77 -11.62 -5.50
C TYR A 49 3.46 -10.26 -5.43
N ASP A 50 4.31 -9.96 -6.41
CA ASP A 50 5.01 -8.68 -6.49
C ASP A 50 4.07 -7.58 -7.04
N ASN A 51 4.33 -6.31 -6.73
CA ASN A 51 3.46 -5.24 -7.22
C ASN A 51 3.47 -5.12 -8.75
N THR A 52 4.53 -5.58 -9.43
CA THR A 52 4.61 -5.59 -10.90
C THR A 52 3.58 -6.54 -11.54
N ASP A 53 3.17 -7.60 -10.82
CA ASP A 53 2.17 -8.54 -11.30
C ASP A 53 0.77 -7.93 -11.37
N ILE A 54 0.50 -6.85 -10.62
CA ILE A 54 -0.80 -6.16 -10.62
C ILE A 54 -1.16 -5.70 -12.04
N PHE A 55 -0.19 -5.14 -12.76
CA PHE A 55 -0.41 -4.69 -14.14
C PHE A 55 -0.79 -5.85 -15.06
N GLN A 56 -0.04 -6.96 -14.99
CA GLN A 56 -0.31 -8.14 -15.81
C GLN A 56 -1.68 -8.75 -15.50
N LYS A 57 -2.04 -8.84 -14.22
CA LYS A 57 -3.35 -9.34 -13.76
C LYS A 57 -4.50 -8.45 -14.23
N LEU A 58 -4.30 -7.13 -14.27
CA LEU A 58 -5.29 -6.20 -14.81
C LEU A 58 -5.51 -6.40 -16.31
N LEU A 59 -4.44 -6.61 -17.10
CA LEU A 59 -4.58 -6.92 -18.53
C LEU A 59 -5.44 -8.16 -18.76
N VAL A 60 -5.18 -9.24 -18.00
CA VAL A 60 -5.98 -10.47 -18.05
C VAL A 60 -7.44 -10.20 -17.64
N ALA A 61 -7.67 -9.47 -16.55
CA ALA A 61 -9.03 -9.15 -16.09
C ALA A 61 -9.82 -8.29 -17.08
N MET A 62 -9.12 -7.48 -17.89
CA MET A 62 -9.71 -6.60 -18.90
C MET A 62 -9.78 -7.23 -20.29
N ASP A 63 -9.35 -8.49 -20.45
CA ASP A 63 -9.24 -9.17 -21.75
C ASP A 63 -8.37 -8.40 -22.76
N ILE A 64 -7.28 -7.78 -22.29
CA ILE A 64 -6.32 -7.05 -23.12
C ILE A 64 -5.08 -7.92 -23.35
N SER A 65 -4.83 -8.28 -24.60
CA SER A 65 -3.53 -8.83 -25.01
C SER A 65 -2.51 -7.68 -25.17
N PRO A 66 -1.35 -7.73 -24.50
CA PRO A 66 -0.30 -6.76 -24.76
C PRO A 66 0.28 -6.97 -26.17
N ASP A 67 0.14 -5.97 -27.03
CA ASP A 67 0.80 -5.90 -28.34
C ASP A 67 2.30 -5.61 -28.12
N PHE A 68 3.09 -6.66 -27.94
CA PHE A 68 4.54 -6.56 -28.01
C PHE A 68 4.97 -6.59 -29.48
N ASN A 69 4.95 -5.42 -30.12
CA ASN A 69 5.67 -5.21 -31.39
C ASN A 69 7.19 -5.34 -31.19
#